data_AF-A0AAP5LXF9-F1
#
_entry.id   AF-A0AAP5LXF9-F1
#
_cell.length_a   1.000
_cell.length_b   1.000
_cell.length_c   1.000
_cell.angle_alpha   90.00
_cell.angle_beta   90.00
_cell.angle_gamma   90.00
#
_symmetry.space_group_name_H-M   'P 1'
#
loop_
_entity.id
_entity.type
_entity.pdbx_description
1 polymer ?
#
loop_
_entity_poly.entity_id
_entity_poly.type
_entity_poly.pdbx_seq_one_letter_code
_entity_poly.pdbx_strand_id
1 'polypeptide(L)'
;MLTRPSTAYLYVVARDFGFAPNPFHGYCTLATCKPDIRRVAKVADWVVGMGGSRLNATGRCLFAMQVTETATFDEYWADLRFRSKRPIRNGSRKSMVGDNIYRRAADGVTWLQEDSHHSRPDGAPDDYNVRADTRTDRVLISERFVYLGREAAVVPVDVLQALGYSNRRGHRSIDAENARPLFDWLHASFASKFNRVMGDPFDFDASGARYSYKSDRVIA
;
A
#
# COMPACT_ATOMS: atom_id res chain seq x y z
N MET A 1 -27.80 -11.65 -4.47
CA MET A 1 -27.19 -10.50 -3.76
C MET A 1 -26.66 -9.54 -4.80
N LEU A 2 -27.17 -8.31 -4.85
CA LEU A 2 -26.63 -7.27 -5.72
C LEU A 2 -25.25 -6.87 -5.18
N THR A 3 -24.18 -7.17 -5.93
CA THR A 3 -22.82 -6.74 -5.59
C THR A 3 -22.73 -5.23 -5.70
N ARG A 4 -22.33 -4.54 -4.63
CA ARG A 4 -22.09 -3.08 -4.67
C ARG A 4 -21.12 -2.75 -5.80
N PRO A 5 -21.38 -1.72 -6.61
CA PRO A 5 -20.41 -1.23 -7.60
C PRO A 5 -19.08 -0.85 -6.94
N SER A 6 -17.98 -1.33 -7.50
CA SER A 6 -16.61 -1.12 -6.98
C SER A 6 -16.09 0.29 -7.26
N THR A 7 -15.69 1.02 -6.23
CA THR A 7 -14.97 2.30 -6.37
C THR A 7 -13.48 2.04 -6.61
N ALA A 8 -12.81 2.88 -7.40
CA ALA A 8 -11.36 2.86 -7.53
C ALA A 8 -10.71 4.07 -6.84
N TYR A 9 -9.73 3.80 -5.97
CA TYR A 9 -8.90 4.79 -5.31
C TYR A 9 -7.53 4.83 -5.98
N LEU A 10 -7.21 5.93 -6.65
CA LEU A 10 -5.95 6.12 -7.36
C LEU A 10 -5.07 7.10 -6.60
N TYR A 11 -3.79 6.79 -6.42
CA TYR A 11 -2.83 7.73 -5.87
C TYR A 11 -1.45 7.60 -6.53
N VAL A 12 -0.68 8.68 -6.47
CA VAL A 12 0.70 8.68 -6.94
C VAL A 12 1.64 8.13 -5.85
N VAL A 13 2.34 7.05 -6.18
CA VAL A 13 3.40 6.43 -5.39
C VAL A 13 4.67 7.24 -5.60
N ALA A 14 5.04 8.03 -4.59
CA ALA A 14 6.27 8.80 -4.63
C ALA A 14 7.48 7.96 -4.23
N ARG A 15 7.30 6.97 -3.36
CA ARG A 15 8.32 6.05 -2.84
C ARG A 15 7.76 4.66 -2.74
N ASP A 16 8.54 3.68 -3.17
CA ASP A 16 8.11 2.31 -3.38
C ASP A 16 9.18 1.36 -2.84
N PHE A 17 9.23 1.23 -1.52
CA PHE A 17 10.13 0.30 -0.81
C PHE A 17 9.52 -1.10 -0.66
N GLY A 18 8.25 -1.29 -1.04
CA GLY A 18 7.46 -2.48 -0.68
C GLY A 18 7.00 -2.48 0.79
N PHE A 19 6.98 -1.30 1.43
CA PHE A 19 6.48 -1.13 2.80
C PHE A 19 4.97 -0.90 2.85
N ALA A 20 4.42 0.07 2.10
CA ALA A 20 2.98 0.31 2.07
C ALA A 20 2.57 0.88 0.68
N PRO A 21 2.02 0.04 -0.22
CA PRO A 21 1.58 -1.33 0.08
C PRO A 21 2.75 -2.31 0.28
N ASN A 22 2.54 -3.34 1.11
CA ASN A 22 3.44 -4.49 1.25
C ASN A 22 2.87 -5.67 0.43
N PRO A 23 3.53 -6.10 -0.66
CA PRO A 23 2.97 -7.10 -1.57
C PRO A 23 3.44 -8.54 -1.28
N PHE A 24 4.17 -8.76 -0.18
CA PHE A 24 4.89 -10.01 0.04
C PHE A 24 4.04 -11.05 0.77
N HIS A 25 4.51 -12.29 0.82
CA HIS A 25 3.87 -13.38 1.58
C HIS A 25 2.42 -13.69 1.17
N GLY A 26 2.08 -13.55 -0.12
CA GLY A 26 0.77 -13.94 -0.68
C GLY A 26 -0.37 -12.96 -0.41
N TYR A 27 -0.09 -11.79 0.17
CA TYR A 27 -1.08 -10.73 0.36
C TYR A 27 -0.48 -9.38 -0.01
N CYS A 28 -1.30 -8.50 -0.58
CA CYS A 28 -0.99 -7.09 -0.68
C CYS A 28 -1.76 -6.33 0.39
N THR A 29 -1.02 -5.67 1.28
CA THR A 29 -1.58 -4.94 2.41
C THR A 29 -1.25 -3.47 2.32
N LEU A 30 -2.19 -2.63 2.73
CA LEU A 30 -1.98 -1.21 2.97
C LEU A 30 -2.31 -0.96 4.43
N ALA A 31 -1.35 -1.26 5.32
CA ALA A 31 -1.50 -1.08 6.76
C ALA A 31 -1.18 0.34 7.20
N THR A 32 -0.12 0.92 6.65
CA THR A 32 0.35 2.28 6.93
C THR A 32 0.16 3.16 5.70
N CYS A 33 0.53 4.45 5.81
CA CYS A 33 0.33 5.43 4.73
C CYS A 33 -1.14 5.59 4.32
N LYS A 34 -1.44 6.58 3.45
CA LYS A 34 -2.77 6.80 2.84
C LYS A 34 -4.00 6.57 3.76
N PRO A 35 -4.00 7.09 5.01
CA PRO A 35 -5.08 6.88 5.97
C PRO A 35 -6.46 7.29 5.44
N ASP A 36 -6.53 8.32 4.60
CA ASP A 36 -7.80 8.77 4.02
C ASP A 36 -8.43 7.73 3.10
N ILE A 37 -7.63 6.96 2.34
CA ILE A 37 -8.13 5.83 1.54
C ILE A 37 -8.51 4.68 2.47
N ARG A 38 -7.61 4.31 3.40
CA ARG A 38 -7.84 3.20 4.35
C ARG A 38 -9.16 3.38 5.12
N ARG A 39 -9.48 4.61 5.50
CA ARG A 39 -10.69 4.98 6.25
C ARG A 39 -11.98 4.69 5.49
N VAL A 40 -12.01 4.83 4.17
CA VAL A 40 -13.26 4.82 3.38
C VAL A 40 -13.40 3.65 2.42
N ALA A 41 -12.29 3.04 2.00
CA ALA A 41 -12.31 1.90 1.10
C ALA A 41 -13.00 0.68 1.73
N LYS A 42 -13.87 0.05 0.95
CA LYS A 42 -14.66 -1.12 1.34
C LYS A 42 -14.18 -2.35 0.60
N VAL A 43 -14.57 -3.52 1.09
CA VAL A 43 -14.39 -4.78 0.36
C VAL A 43 -14.99 -4.64 -1.05
N ALA A 44 -14.30 -5.20 -2.03
CA ALA A 44 -14.52 -5.08 -3.48
C ALA A 44 -14.10 -3.75 -4.14
N ASP A 45 -13.75 -2.70 -3.40
CA ASP A 45 -13.13 -1.50 -3.97
C ASP A 45 -11.69 -1.80 -4.41
N TRP A 46 -11.18 -1.03 -5.39
CA TRP A 46 -9.81 -1.14 -5.87
C TRP A 46 -8.94 -0.01 -5.34
N VAL A 47 -7.71 -0.32 -4.96
CA VAL A 47 -6.65 0.66 -4.68
C VAL A 47 -5.55 0.48 -5.71
N VAL A 48 -5.19 1.55 -6.41
CA VAL A 48 -4.23 1.53 -7.52
C VAL A 48 -3.14 2.57 -7.30
N GLY A 49 -1.89 2.11 -7.28
CA GLY A 49 -0.71 2.95 -7.18
C GLY A 49 -0.16 3.30 -8.56
N MET A 50 -0.16 4.58 -8.87
CA MET A 50 0.41 5.12 -10.10
C MET A 50 1.82 5.66 -9.85
N GLY A 51 2.75 5.45 -10.76
CA GLY A 51 4.13 5.88 -10.57
C GLY A 51 4.25 7.40 -10.55
N GLY A 52 5.05 7.93 -9.63
CA GLY A 52 5.36 9.36 -9.56
C GLY A 52 6.57 9.75 -10.41
N SER A 53 6.74 11.05 -10.64
CA SER A 53 7.88 11.58 -11.39
C SER A 53 9.24 11.19 -10.81
N ARG A 54 9.37 11.10 -9.46
CA ARG A 54 10.63 10.67 -8.83
C ARG A 54 11.04 9.25 -9.24
N LEU A 55 10.07 8.39 -9.51
CA LEU A 55 10.30 7.01 -9.94
C LEU A 55 10.50 6.89 -11.46
N ASN A 56 10.44 8.00 -12.22
CA ASN A 56 10.39 7.99 -13.68
C ASN A 56 9.30 7.07 -14.24
N ALA A 57 8.16 6.98 -13.53
CA ALA A 57 7.08 6.02 -13.81
C ALA A 57 5.71 6.68 -13.97
N THR A 58 5.67 7.97 -14.32
CA THR A 58 4.40 8.69 -14.56
C THR A 58 3.55 8.00 -15.63
N GLY A 59 2.25 7.84 -15.36
CA GLY A 59 1.33 7.13 -16.25
C GLY A 59 1.46 5.60 -16.22
N ARG A 60 2.32 5.05 -15.35
CA ARG A 60 2.49 3.61 -15.18
C ARG A 60 1.84 3.13 -13.89
N CYS A 61 1.21 1.95 -13.94
CA CYS A 61 0.64 1.28 -12.77
C CYS A 61 1.74 0.47 -12.07
N LEU A 62 1.98 0.74 -10.79
CA LEU A 62 2.92 -0.01 -9.96
C LEU A 62 2.23 -1.16 -9.25
N PHE A 63 0.98 -0.99 -8.84
CA PHE A 63 0.18 -2.05 -8.28
C PHE A 63 -1.31 -1.74 -8.39
N ALA A 64 -2.11 -2.80 -8.39
CA ALA A 64 -3.56 -2.72 -8.21
C ALA A 64 -3.99 -3.83 -7.26
N MET A 65 -4.76 -3.48 -6.22
CA MET A 65 -5.32 -4.45 -5.28
C MET A 65 -6.83 -4.23 -5.14
N GLN A 66 -7.62 -5.29 -5.28
CA GLN A 66 -9.00 -5.27 -4.81
C GLN A 66 -9.00 -5.56 -3.31
N VAL A 67 -9.64 -4.73 -2.50
CA VAL A 67 -9.79 -4.99 -1.06
C VAL A 67 -10.63 -6.25 -0.88
N THR A 68 -10.03 -7.33 -0.38
CA THR A 68 -10.73 -8.59 -0.09
C THR A 68 -11.11 -8.67 1.39
N GLU A 69 -10.34 -8.01 2.26
CA GLU A 69 -10.52 -8.04 3.71
C GLU A 69 -10.05 -6.71 4.31
N THR A 70 -10.57 -6.36 5.48
CA THR A 70 -10.06 -5.25 6.29
C THR A 70 -9.96 -5.65 7.75
N ALA A 71 -8.94 -5.16 8.43
CA ALA A 71 -8.70 -5.41 9.86
C ALA A 71 -8.33 -4.11 10.58
N THR A 72 -8.49 -4.05 11.89
CA THR A 72 -7.79 -3.09 12.76
C THR A 72 -6.30 -3.45 12.85
N PHE A 73 -5.47 -2.57 13.42
CA PHE A 73 -4.07 -2.90 13.67
C PHE A 73 -3.92 -4.06 14.66
N ASP A 74 -4.77 -4.13 15.69
CA ASP A 74 -4.70 -5.19 16.70
C ASP A 74 -5.10 -6.57 16.11
N GLU A 75 -6.14 -6.61 15.26
CA GLU A 75 -6.53 -7.83 14.52
C GLU A 75 -5.43 -8.25 13.55
N TYR A 76 -4.88 -7.31 12.78
CA TYR A 76 -3.78 -7.57 11.85
C TYR A 76 -2.52 -8.06 12.58
N TRP A 77 -2.25 -7.52 13.76
CA TRP A 77 -1.17 -7.96 14.62
C TRP A 77 -1.39 -9.39 15.13
N ALA A 78 -2.59 -9.70 15.63
CA ALA A 78 -2.91 -10.98 16.26
C ALA A 78 -3.01 -12.16 15.28
N ASP A 79 -3.38 -11.90 14.03
CA ASP A 79 -3.57 -12.94 13.02
C ASP A 79 -2.24 -13.58 12.56
N LEU A 80 -2.16 -14.91 12.68
CA LEU A 80 -0.99 -15.70 12.32
C LEU A 80 -0.64 -15.62 10.83
N ARG A 81 -1.62 -15.38 9.94
CA ARG A 81 -1.38 -15.19 8.48
C ARG A 81 -0.43 -14.03 8.21
N PHE A 82 -0.45 -13.00 9.05
CA PHE A 82 0.30 -11.76 8.85
C PHE A 82 1.53 -11.62 9.75
N ARG A 83 1.88 -12.66 10.51
CA ARG A 83 3.09 -12.66 11.36
C ARG A 83 4.37 -12.45 10.55
N SER A 84 4.42 -12.97 9.31
CA SER A 84 5.55 -12.79 8.39
C SER A 84 5.67 -11.35 7.85
N LYS A 85 4.63 -10.53 8.00
CA LYS A 85 4.64 -9.11 7.62
C LYS A 85 5.14 -8.19 8.74
N ARG A 86 5.62 -8.74 9.85
CA ARG A 86 6.34 -7.98 10.88
C ARG A 86 7.79 -7.77 10.43
N PRO A 87 8.37 -6.58 10.65
CA PRO A 87 9.70 -6.27 10.16
C PRO A 87 10.79 -7.05 10.91
N ILE A 88 11.82 -7.47 10.17
CA ILE A 88 13.08 -8.02 10.69
C ILE A 88 14.20 -7.21 10.05
N ARG A 89 14.74 -6.22 10.79
CA ARG A 89 15.65 -5.19 10.26
C ARG A 89 17.04 -5.70 9.87
N ASN A 90 17.44 -6.86 10.38
CA ASN A 90 18.67 -7.56 10.00
C ASN A 90 18.40 -8.76 9.06
N GLY A 91 17.19 -8.86 8.50
CA GLY A 91 16.80 -9.96 7.61
C GLY A 91 16.97 -9.65 6.13
N SER A 92 16.27 -10.42 5.30
CA SER A 92 16.14 -10.14 3.87
C SER A 92 15.49 -8.78 3.60
N ARG A 93 15.64 -8.25 2.38
CA ARG A 93 14.94 -7.02 1.96
C ARG A 93 13.43 -7.08 2.16
N LYS A 94 12.80 -8.23 1.84
CA LYS A 94 11.36 -8.45 2.03
C LYS A 94 10.96 -8.34 3.49
N SER A 95 11.71 -8.98 4.38
CA SER A 95 11.43 -8.96 5.82
C SER A 95 11.76 -7.62 6.46
N MET A 96 12.70 -6.83 5.93
CA MET A 96 12.99 -5.48 6.45
C MET A 96 11.79 -4.54 6.31
N VAL A 97 10.98 -4.68 5.26
CA VAL A 97 9.89 -3.75 4.91
C VAL A 97 8.51 -4.26 5.29
N GLY A 98 8.41 -5.15 6.29
CA GLY A 98 7.13 -5.57 6.85
C GLY A 98 6.30 -4.40 7.39
N ASP A 99 5.01 -4.37 7.09
CA ASP A 99 4.09 -3.27 7.42
C ASP A 99 3.20 -3.53 8.64
N ASN A 100 3.29 -4.72 9.23
CA ASN A 100 2.63 -5.08 10.47
C ASN A 100 3.46 -4.59 11.67
N ILE A 101 3.37 -3.29 11.94
CA ILE A 101 4.27 -2.59 12.87
C ILE A 101 3.59 -1.97 14.09
N TYR A 102 2.26 -2.00 14.15
CA TYR A 102 1.50 -1.37 15.23
C TYR A 102 0.63 -2.38 15.97
N ARG A 103 0.55 -2.22 17.29
CA ARG A 103 -0.43 -2.85 18.18
C ARG A 103 -0.66 -1.94 19.37
N ARG A 104 -1.75 -2.11 20.09
CA ARG A 104 -1.93 -1.46 21.39
C ARG A 104 -1.20 -2.21 22.50
N ALA A 105 -0.78 -1.48 23.52
CA ALA A 105 -0.30 -2.04 24.78
C ALA A 105 -1.47 -2.66 25.56
N ALA A 106 -1.16 -3.30 26.70
CA ALA A 106 -2.16 -3.93 27.57
C ALA A 106 -3.20 -2.95 28.14
N ASP A 107 -2.89 -1.64 28.14
CA ASP A 107 -3.82 -0.59 28.54
C ASP A 107 -4.94 -0.32 27.50
N GLY A 108 -4.83 -0.90 26.30
CA GLY A 108 -5.80 -0.70 25.22
C GLY A 108 -5.84 0.72 24.64
N VAL A 109 -4.84 1.57 24.95
CA VAL A 109 -4.79 2.98 24.50
C VAL A 109 -3.45 3.30 23.85
N THR A 110 -2.34 2.87 24.45
CA THR A 110 -1.01 3.25 24.00
C THR A 110 -0.61 2.45 22.77
N TRP A 111 -0.24 3.14 21.69
CA TRP A 111 0.33 2.49 20.50
C TRP A 111 1.78 2.08 20.74
N LEU A 112 2.08 0.82 20.47
CA LEU A 112 3.43 0.28 20.36
C LEU A 112 3.81 0.21 18.87
N GLN A 113 5.04 0.63 18.56
CA GLN A 113 5.60 0.55 17.21
C GLN A 113 6.81 -0.39 17.20
N GLU A 114 6.86 -1.30 16.23
CA GLU A 114 8.02 -2.16 15.98
C GLU A 114 9.14 -1.42 15.22
N ASP A 115 10.39 -1.87 15.43
CA ASP A 115 11.55 -1.37 14.68
C ASP A 115 11.36 -1.65 13.17
N SER A 116 11.18 -0.57 12.41
CA SER A 116 10.60 -0.58 11.08
C SER A 116 11.03 0.61 10.22
N HIS A 117 10.61 0.59 8.95
CA HIS A 117 10.75 1.74 8.04
C HIS A 117 10.17 3.04 8.61
N HIS A 118 9.20 2.97 9.55
CA HIS A 118 8.55 4.14 10.15
C HIS A 118 9.01 4.45 11.59
N SER A 119 10.05 3.80 12.09
CA SER A 119 10.66 4.09 13.40
C SER A 119 11.90 4.99 13.26
N ARG A 120 12.45 5.44 14.39
CA ARG A 120 13.69 6.24 14.45
C ARG A 120 14.91 5.39 14.07
N PRO A 121 16.08 6.00 13.78
CA PRO A 121 17.30 5.25 13.43
C PRO A 121 17.72 4.18 14.45
N ASP A 122 17.51 4.45 15.74
CA ASP A 122 17.77 3.55 16.87
C ASP A 122 16.68 2.48 17.09
N GLY A 123 15.65 2.45 16.24
CA GLY A 123 14.51 1.53 16.31
C GLY A 123 13.42 1.96 17.29
N ALA A 124 13.59 3.08 18.00
CA ALA A 124 12.56 3.58 18.92
C ALA A 124 11.35 4.16 18.15
N PRO A 125 10.15 4.21 18.76
CA PRO A 125 8.97 4.76 18.12
C PRO A 125 9.15 6.21 17.64
N ASP A 126 8.64 6.52 16.43
CA ASP A 126 8.54 7.91 15.94
C ASP A 126 7.12 8.44 16.10
N ASP A 127 6.92 9.41 16.99
CA ASP A 127 5.59 9.91 17.34
C ASP A 127 4.85 10.56 16.15
N TYR A 128 5.57 11.16 15.18
CA TYR A 128 4.92 11.75 14.01
C TYR A 128 4.39 10.66 13.09
N ASN A 129 5.17 9.61 12.88
CA ASN A 129 4.75 8.46 12.09
C ASN A 129 3.63 7.69 12.78
N VAL A 130 3.75 7.42 14.08
CA VAL A 130 2.71 6.77 14.89
C VAL A 130 1.39 7.53 14.74
N ARG A 131 1.37 8.85 15.01
CA ARG A 131 0.14 9.66 14.87
C ARG A 131 -0.41 9.66 13.44
N ALA A 132 0.45 9.75 12.43
CA ALA A 132 0.03 9.82 11.03
C ALA A 132 -0.59 8.49 10.55
N ASP A 133 -0.03 7.36 10.97
CA ASP A 133 -0.50 6.04 10.58
C ASP A 133 -1.72 5.59 11.40
N THR A 134 -1.71 5.79 12.72
CA THR A 134 -2.73 5.25 13.63
C THR A 134 -3.97 6.12 13.75
N ARG A 135 -4.00 7.32 13.13
CA ARG A 135 -5.25 8.12 12.98
C ARG A 135 -6.36 7.39 12.20
N THR A 136 -6.03 6.27 11.58
CA THR A 136 -6.98 5.36 10.95
C THR A 136 -6.60 3.95 11.36
N ASP A 137 -7.35 3.39 12.31
CA ASP A 137 -7.18 2.01 12.80
C ASP A 137 -7.83 1.03 11.82
N ARG A 138 -7.25 0.94 10.62
CA ARG A 138 -7.78 0.15 9.51
C ARG A 138 -6.68 -0.21 8.51
N VAL A 139 -6.49 -1.50 8.29
CA VAL A 139 -5.60 -2.12 7.31
C VAL A 139 -6.46 -2.63 6.16
N LEU A 140 -6.07 -2.33 4.92
CA LEU A 140 -6.68 -2.93 3.74
C LEU A 140 -5.85 -4.14 3.32
N ILE A 141 -6.50 -5.27 3.08
CA ILE A 141 -5.86 -6.55 2.77
C ILE A 141 -6.42 -7.07 1.44
N SER A 142 -5.55 -7.64 0.63
CA SER A 142 -5.91 -8.20 -0.67
C SER A 142 -5.19 -9.51 -0.97
N GLU A 143 -5.97 -10.54 -1.31
CA GLU A 143 -5.50 -11.74 -2.03
C GLU A 143 -5.70 -11.62 -3.54
N ARG A 144 -6.34 -10.54 -3.99
CA ARG A 144 -6.61 -10.26 -5.40
C ARG A 144 -5.91 -8.97 -5.82
N PHE A 145 -4.59 -9.08 -5.98
CA PHE A 145 -3.73 -7.98 -6.36
C PHE A 145 -2.75 -8.35 -7.45
N VAL A 146 -2.21 -7.37 -8.15
CA VAL A 146 -0.98 -7.50 -8.92
C VAL A 146 -0.04 -6.40 -8.47
N TYR A 147 1.20 -6.76 -8.14
CA TYR A 147 2.25 -5.81 -7.82
C TYR A 147 3.31 -5.87 -8.91
N LEU A 148 3.42 -4.80 -9.69
CA LEU A 148 4.28 -4.70 -10.85
C LEU A 148 5.66 -4.13 -10.48
N GLY A 149 5.74 -3.24 -9.50
CA GLY A 149 7.02 -2.66 -9.06
C GLY A 149 7.78 -2.05 -10.24
N ARG A 150 9.07 -2.37 -10.40
CA ARG A 150 9.93 -1.96 -11.53
C ARG A 150 9.41 -2.40 -12.91
N GLU A 151 8.58 -3.43 -12.97
CA GLU A 151 7.87 -3.87 -14.19
C GLU A 151 6.55 -3.11 -14.40
N ALA A 152 6.43 -1.91 -13.84
CA ALA A 152 5.24 -1.07 -13.92
C ALA A 152 4.71 -0.96 -15.35
N ALA A 153 3.45 -1.30 -15.55
CA ALA A 153 2.83 -1.32 -16.88
C ALA A 153 2.34 0.08 -17.27
N VAL A 154 2.55 0.47 -18.53
CA VAL A 154 1.96 1.70 -19.08
C VAL A 154 0.45 1.55 -19.09
N VAL A 155 -0.26 2.49 -18.47
CA VAL A 155 -1.73 2.54 -18.56
C VAL A 155 -2.10 3.19 -19.89
N PRO A 156 -3.01 2.59 -20.68
CA PRO A 156 -3.47 3.16 -21.94
C PRO A 156 -3.96 4.60 -21.79
N VAL A 157 -3.70 5.44 -22.81
CA VAL A 157 -3.98 6.88 -22.75
C VAL A 157 -5.48 7.17 -22.60
N ASP A 158 -6.32 6.41 -23.29
CA ASP A 158 -7.78 6.45 -23.19
C ASP A 158 -8.28 6.10 -21.79
N VAL A 159 -7.68 5.08 -21.16
CA VAL A 159 -7.96 4.73 -19.76
C VAL A 159 -7.55 5.88 -18.83
N LEU A 160 -6.36 6.46 -19.01
CA LEU A 160 -5.92 7.60 -18.21
C LEU A 160 -6.84 8.83 -18.37
N GLN A 161 -7.30 9.10 -19.59
CA GLN A 161 -8.24 10.18 -19.89
C GLN A 161 -9.60 9.95 -19.23
N ALA A 162 -10.15 8.72 -19.31
CA ALA A 162 -11.41 8.37 -18.66
C ALA A 162 -11.35 8.52 -17.12
N LEU A 163 -10.21 8.21 -16.52
CA LEU A 163 -9.96 8.41 -15.08
C LEU A 163 -9.67 9.88 -14.73
N GLY A 164 -9.61 10.77 -15.73
CA GLY A 164 -9.18 12.15 -15.61
C GLY A 164 -7.75 12.31 -15.08
N TYR A 165 -6.92 11.28 -15.17
CA TYR A 165 -5.65 11.15 -14.45
C TYR A 165 -4.69 12.33 -14.66
N SER A 166 -4.03 12.75 -13.59
CA SER A 166 -2.84 13.60 -13.67
C SER A 166 -1.91 13.28 -12.51
N ASN A 167 -0.59 13.39 -12.71
CA ASN A 167 0.41 13.10 -11.68
C ASN A 167 0.45 14.20 -10.60
N ARG A 168 -0.49 14.16 -9.66
CA ARG A 168 -0.62 15.14 -8.57
C ARG A 168 -0.56 14.44 -7.21
N ARG A 169 -0.09 15.15 -6.19
CA ARG A 169 -0.13 14.68 -4.80
C ARG A 169 -1.59 14.45 -4.37
N GLY A 170 -1.79 13.52 -3.44
CA GLY A 170 -3.11 13.13 -2.94
C GLY A 170 -3.60 11.81 -3.52
N HIS A 171 -4.91 11.59 -3.42
CA HIS A 171 -5.60 10.46 -4.03
C HIS A 171 -6.89 10.94 -4.70
N ARG A 172 -7.46 10.07 -5.54
CA ARG A 172 -8.73 10.29 -6.22
C ARG A 172 -9.62 9.09 -5.97
N SER A 173 -10.89 9.36 -5.72
CA SER A 173 -11.93 8.34 -5.71
C SER A 173 -12.69 8.44 -7.02
N ILE A 174 -12.82 7.33 -7.72
CA ILE A 174 -13.50 7.22 -9.02
C ILE A 174 -14.61 6.19 -8.82
N ASP A 175 -15.85 6.60 -9.06
CA ASP A 175 -16.99 5.70 -8.99
C ASP A 175 -16.89 4.56 -10.02
N ALA A 176 -17.72 3.54 -9.86
CA ALA A 176 -17.60 2.32 -10.65
C ALA A 176 -17.85 2.50 -12.15
N GLU A 177 -18.70 3.46 -12.53
CA GLU A 177 -19.01 3.73 -13.93
C GLU A 177 -17.78 4.33 -14.60
N ASN A 178 -17.22 5.38 -14.00
CA ASN A 178 -16.02 6.04 -14.51
C ASN A 178 -14.74 5.18 -14.38
N ALA A 179 -14.69 4.25 -13.42
CA ALA A 179 -13.59 3.32 -13.25
C ALA A 179 -13.64 2.11 -14.18
N ARG A 180 -14.72 1.94 -14.97
CA ARG A 180 -14.91 0.76 -15.81
C ARG A 180 -13.74 0.50 -16.79
N PRO A 181 -13.20 1.50 -17.51
CA PRO A 181 -12.05 1.29 -18.41
C PRO A 181 -10.80 0.77 -17.69
N LEU A 182 -10.58 1.22 -16.44
CA LEU A 182 -9.49 0.72 -15.61
C LEU A 182 -9.68 -0.74 -15.24
N PHE A 183 -10.90 -1.13 -14.84
CA PHE A 183 -11.20 -2.51 -14.48
C PHE A 183 -11.07 -3.45 -15.68
N ASP A 184 -11.58 -3.04 -16.84
CA ASP A 184 -11.49 -3.82 -18.07
C ASP A 184 -10.02 -4.00 -18.49
N TRP A 185 -9.21 -2.93 -18.43
CA TRP A 185 -7.77 -3.01 -18.70
C TRP A 185 -7.02 -3.90 -17.70
N LEU A 186 -7.30 -3.78 -16.39
CA LEU A 186 -6.70 -4.62 -15.36
C LEU A 186 -7.04 -6.10 -15.57
N HIS A 187 -8.30 -6.39 -15.91
CA HIS A 187 -8.74 -7.75 -16.17
C HIS A 187 -8.06 -8.31 -17.43
N ALA A 188 -8.14 -7.60 -18.56
CA ALA A 188 -7.54 -8.04 -19.81
C ALA A 188 -6.02 -8.27 -19.71
N SER A 189 -5.32 -7.42 -18.95
CA SER A 189 -3.85 -7.46 -18.86
C SER A 189 -3.32 -8.41 -17.78
N PHE A 190 -4.08 -8.61 -16.70
CA PHE A 190 -3.56 -9.23 -15.48
C PHE A 190 -4.47 -10.28 -14.82
N ALA A 191 -5.60 -10.68 -15.43
CA ALA A 191 -6.51 -11.67 -14.82
C ALA A 191 -5.81 -12.96 -14.36
N SER A 192 -4.88 -13.49 -15.17
CA SER A 192 -4.10 -14.69 -14.84
C SER A 192 -2.90 -14.45 -13.91
N LYS A 193 -2.64 -13.19 -13.55
CA LYS A 193 -1.49 -12.74 -12.76
C LYS A 193 -1.89 -12.20 -11.38
N PHE A 194 -3.17 -12.26 -11.02
CA PHE A 194 -3.57 -11.88 -9.66
C PHE A 194 -2.91 -12.78 -8.60
N ASN A 195 -2.69 -12.19 -7.43
CA ASN A 195 -1.87 -12.70 -6.33
C ASN A 195 -0.39 -12.90 -6.69
N ARG A 196 0.20 -11.98 -7.46
CA ARG A 196 1.61 -12.04 -7.86
C ARG A 196 2.35 -10.73 -7.67
N VAL A 197 3.62 -10.88 -7.28
CA VAL A 197 4.66 -9.85 -7.35
C VAL A 197 5.45 -10.12 -8.63
N MET A 198 5.26 -9.26 -9.63
CA MET A 198 5.85 -9.40 -10.97
C MET A 198 7.23 -8.75 -11.07
N GLY A 199 7.49 -7.74 -10.24
CA GLY A 199 8.76 -7.03 -10.17
C GLY A 199 9.03 -6.50 -8.77
N ASP A 200 10.30 -6.28 -8.47
CA ASP A 200 10.71 -5.70 -7.19
C ASP A 200 10.23 -4.24 -7.07
N PRO A 201 9.97 -3.76 -5.84
CA PRO A 201 9.71 -2.34 -5.60
C PRO A 201 10.82 -1.44 -6.19
N PHE A 202 10.49 -0.21 -6.60
CA PHE A 202 11.51 0.68 -7.18
C PHE A 202 12.68 0.95 -6.23
N ASP A 203 12.40 1.24 -4.97
CA ASP A 203 13.40 1.59 -3.95
C ASP A 203 13.86 0.37 -3.12
N PHE A 204 13.63 -0.86 -3.61
CA PHE A 204 13.86 -2.09 -2.83
C PHE A 204 15.31 -2.32 -2.40
N ASP A 205 16.28 -1.85 -3.18
CA ASP A 205 17.70 -1.94 -2.80
C ASP A 205 18.02 -1.13 -1.53
N ALA A 206 17.18 -0.15 -1.20
CA ALA A 206 17.26 0.68 -0.01
C ALA A 206 16.25 0.28 1.08
N SER A 207 15.82 -0.99 1.16
CA SER A 207 14.90 -1.50 2.20
C SER A 207 15.36 -1.27 3.66
N GLY A 208 16.66 -1.05 3.87
CA GLY A 208 17.23 -0.67 5.16
C GLY A 208 16.96 0.79 5.57
N ALA A 209 16.55 1.65 4.63
CA ALA A 209 16.23 3.03 4.93
C ALA A 209 14.95 3.16 5.76
N ARG A 210 14.77 4.32 6.38
CA ARG A 210 13.59 4.70 7.16
C ARG A 210 12.96 5.97 6.58
N TYR A 211 11.73 6.27 6.95
CA TYR A 211 11.00 7.45 6.52
C TYR A 211 10.53 8.26 7.72
N SER A 212 10.72 9.58 7.66
CA SER A 212 10.27 10.53 8.68
C SER A 212 9.16 11.41 8.12
N TYR A 213 7.94 11.27 8.65
CA TYR A 213 6.80 12.10 8.26
C TYR A 213 7.00 13.56 8.64
N LYS A 214 7.74 13.85 9.72
CA LYS A 214 8.07 15.21 10.16
C LYS A 214 8.83 16.00 9.09
N SER A 215 9.72 15.34 8.37
CA SER A 215 10.61 15.99 7.39
C SER A 215 10.29 15.67 5.93
N ASP A 216 9.31 14.78 5.65
CA ASP A 216 8.98 14.23 4.33
C ASP A 216 10.24 13.63 3.62
N ARG A 217 11.12 12.99 4.41
CA ARG A 217 12.43 12.48 3.94
C ARG A 217 12.68 11.04 4.32
N VAL A 218 13.47 10.40 3.47
CA VAL A 218 14.11 9.12 3.77
C VAL A 218 15.37 9.41 4.57
N ILE A 219 15.58 8.65 5.64
CA ILE A 219 16.74 8.74 6.53
C ILE A 219 17.45 7.38 6.58
N ALA A 220 18.72 7.42 6.97
CA ALA A 220 19.53 6.22 7.19
C ALA A 220 19.02 5.41 8.38
#